data_AF-A0A350US53-F1
#
_entry.id   AF-A0A350US53-F1
#
_cell.length_a   1.000
_cell.length_b   1.000
_cell.length_c   1.000
_cell.angle_alpha   90.00
_cell.angle_beta   90.00
_cell.angle_gamma   90.00
#
_symmetry.space_group_name_H-M   'P 1'
#
loop_
_entity.id
_entity.type
_entity.pdbx_description
1 polymer ?
#
loop_
_entity_poly.entity_id
_entity_poly.type
_entity_poly.pdbx_seq_one_letter_code
_entity_poly.pdbx_strand_id
1 'polypeptide(L)' 'MSREIALAYHAIKVPEDEYASRIAYVIGDDGNIMEAISQVDTNTHSGDLCSRL' A
#
# COMPACT_ATOMS: atom_id res chain seq x y z
N MET A 1 19.74 2.96 -0.42
CA MET A 1 19.25 1.69 0.17
C MET A 1 17.73 1.67 0.39
N SER A 2 17.02 2.80 0.42
CA SER A 2 15.58 2.84 0.75
C SER A 2 14.63 2.62 -0.45
N ARG A 3 15.11 2.83 -1.68
CA ARG A 3 14.27 2.87 -2.90
C ARG A 3 13.90 1.49 -3.45
N GLU A 4 14.80 0.52 -3.33
CA GLU A 4 14.53 -0.88 -3.72
C GLU A 4 13.44 -1.51 -2.85
N ILE A 5 13.45 -1.25 -1.54
CA ILE A 5 12.39 -1.67 -0.62
C ILE A 5 11.07 -0.97 -0.99
N ALA A 6 11.11 0.33 -1.29
CA ALA A 6 9.92 1.05 -1.72
C ALA A 6 9.32 0.47 -3.02
N LEU A 7 10.14 0.06 -3.99
CA LEU A 7 9.68 -0.64 -5.20
C LEU A 7 9.11 -2.03 -4.87
N ALA A 8 9.81 -2.83 -4.07
CA ALA A 8 9.39 -4.20 -3.73
C ALA A 8 8.03 -4.25 -3.01
N TYR A 9 7.73 -3.23 -2.22
CA TYR A 9 6.47 -3.08 -1.51
C TYR A 9 5.46 -2.17 -2.25
N HIS A 10 5.73 -1.87 -3.51
CA HIS A 10 4.92 -1.04 -4.42
C HIS A 10 4.72 0.41 -3.98
N ALA A 11 5.37 0.85 -2.90
CA ALA A 11 5.31 2.21 -2.40
C ALA A 11 5.71 3.22 -3.49
N ILE A 12 6.55 2.85 -4.45
CA ILE A 12 6.78 3.59 -5.69
C ILE A 12 6.64 2.64 -6.89
N LYS A 13 6.19 3.17 -8.03
CA LYS A 13 5.96 2.39 -9.26
C LYS A 13 7.19 2.36 -10.15
N VAL A 14 7.94 3.46 -10.18
CA VAL A 14 9.20 3.56 -10.94
C VAL A 14 10.31 4.14 -10.07
N PRO A 15 11.58 3.80 -10.33
CA PRO A 15 12.72 4.30 -9.55
C PRO A 15 12.83 5.82 -9.52
N GLU A 16 12.19 6.53 -10.44
CA GLU A 16 12.23 7.98 -10.57
C GLU A 16 11.14 8.68 -9.74
N ASP A 17 10.17 7.94 -9.20
CA ASP A 17 9.08 8.51 -8.40
C ASP A 17 9.65 9.28 -7.21
N GLU A 18 9.32 10.57 -7.16
CA GLU A 18 9.81 11.50 -6.14
C GLU A 18 9.17 11.25 -4.77
N TYR A 19 7.96 10.67 -4.77
CA TYR A 19 7.19 10.38 -3.57
C TYR A 19 6.63 8.96 -3.60
N ALA A 20 6.58 8.33 -2.42
CA ALA A 20 5.88 7.08 -2.24
C ALA A 20 4.35 7.29 -2.30
N SER A 21 3.67 6.46 -3.06
CA SER A 21 2.23 6.26 -3.01
C SER A 21 1.80 5.87 -1.59
N ARG A 22 0.66 6.39 -1.13
CA ARG A 22 0.02 5.91 0.10
C ARG A 22 -0.58 4.53 -0.16
N ILE A 23 -0.04 3.53 0.51
CA ILE A 23 -0.47 2.14 0.40
C ILE A 23 -1.00 1.67 1.74
N ALA A 24 -2.19 1.09 1.74
CA ALA A 24 -2.71 0.35 2.88
C ALA A 24 -2.41 -1.14 2.70
N TYR A 25 -1.94 -1.80 3.76
CA TYR A 25 -1.70 -3.24 3.77
C TYR A 25 -2.73 -3.92 4.66
N VAL A 26 -3.24 -5.06 4.21
CA VAL A 26 -4.00 -5.99 5.05
C VAL A 26 -3.01 -7.01 5.59
N ILE A 27 -2.84 -7.05 6.91
CA ILE A 27 -1.95 -7.98 7.60
C ILE A 27 -2.79 -9.13 8.15
N GLY A 28 -2.42 -10.36 7.80
CA GLY A 28 -3.07 -11.57 8.31
C GLY A 28 -2.69 -11.87 9.75
N ASP A 29 -3.43 -12.79 10.38
CA ASP A 29 -3.20 -13.22 11.76
C ASP A 29 -1.83 -13.91 11.97
N ASP A 30 -1.20 -14.34 10.88
CA ASP A 30 0.14 -14.90 10.82
C ASP A 30 1.26 -13.83 10.69
N GLY A 31 0.87 -12.55 10.63
CA GLY A 31 1.78 -11.42 10.47
C GLY A 31 2.27 -11.18 9.04
N ASN A 32 1.77 -11.93 8.05
CA ASN A 32 2.13 -11.75 6.64
C ASN A 32 1.22 -10.73 5.95
N ILE A 33 1.74 -10.05 4.93
CA ILE A 33 0.94 -9.15 4.08
C ILE A 33 0.06 -10.02 3.17
N MET A 34 -1.26 -9.89 3.32
CA MET A 34 -2.24 -10.59 2.49
C MET A 34 -2.63 -9.77 1.25
N GLU A 35 -2.74 -8.44 1.40
CA GLU A 35 -3.13 -7.55 0.30
C GLU A 35 -2.45 -6.17 0.43
N ALA A 36 -2.18 -5.52 -0.70
CA ALA A 36 -1.69 -4.15 -0.79
C ALA A 36 -2.64 -3.29 -1.66
N ILE A 37 -3.19 -2.23 -1.08
CA ILE A 37 -4.12 -1.30 -1.73
C ILE A 37 -3.34 -0.05 -2.13
N SER A 38 -2.95 0.01 -3.42
CA SER A 38 -1.97 0.98 -3.94
C SER A 38 -2.51 2.37 -4.29
N GLN A 39 -3.82 2.60 -4.14
CA GLN A 39 -4.48 3.88 -4.42
C GLN A 39 -5.55 4.17 -3.37
N VAL A 40 -5.09 4.52 -2.17
CA VAL A 40 -5.99 4.99 -1.12
C VAL A 40 -6.45 6.41 -1.46
N ASP A 41 -7.69 6.56 -1.94
CA ASP A 41 -8.37 7.86 -1.95
C ASP A 41 -8.75 8.21 -0.51
N THR A 42 -8.14 9.27 0.02
CA THR A 42 -8.36 9.70 1.41
C THR A 42 -9.80 10.11 1.71
N ASN A 43 -10.63 10.36 0.69
CA ASN A 43 -12.04 10.73 0.86
C ASN A 43 -12.95 9.50 1.05
N THR A 44 -12.56 8.34 0.52
CA THR A 44 -13.38 7.11 0.54
C THR A 44 -12.70 5.95 1.27
N HIS A 45 -11.47 6.13 1.75
CA HIS A 45 -10.63 5.08 2.30
C HIS A 45 -11.32 4.21 3.37
N SER A 46 -12.09 4.81 4.28
CA SER A 46 -12.81 4.07 5.32
C SER A 46 -13.91 3.18 4.74
N GLY A 47 -14.60 3.63 3.69
CA GLY A 47 -15.64 2.86 3.00
C GLY A 47 -15.07 1.69 2.20
N ASP A 48 -13.93 1.89 1.52
CA ASP A 48 -13.25 0.82 0.78
C ASP A 48 -12.70 -0.27 1.69
N LEU A 49 -12.26 0.09 2.91
CA LEU A 49 -11.78 -0.89 3.90
C LEU A 49 -12.95 -1.65 4.54
N CYS A 50 -14.04 -0.95 4.90
CA CYS A 50 -15.20 -1.57 5.53
C CYS A 50 -16.04 -2.45 4.58
N SER A 51 -16.01 -2.20 3.27
CA SER A 51 -16.71 -3.03 2.28
C SER A 51 -16.02 -4.36 1.96
N ARG A 52 -14.79 -4.54 2.45
CA ARG A 52 -13.97 -5.76 2.26
C ARG A 52 -13.99 -6.69 3.48
N LEU A 53 -14.65 -6.29 4.56
CA LEU A 53 -14.94 -7.10 5.77
C LEU A 53 -16.34 -7.70 5.68
#